data_AF-A0A2K8UHJ3-F1
#
_entry.id   AF-A0A2K8UHJ3-F1
#
_cell.length_a   1.000
_cell.length_b   1.000
_cell.length_c   1.000
_cell.angle_alpha   90.00
_cell.angle_beta   90.00
_cell.angle_gamma   90.00
#
_symmetry.space_group_name_H-M   'P 1'
#
loop_
_entity.id
_entity.type
_entity.pdbx_description
1 polymer ?
#
loop_
_entity_poly.entity_id
_entity_poly.type
_entity_poly.pdbx_seq_one_letter_code
_entity_poly.pdbx_strand_id
1 'polypeptide(L)'
;MNLLLTERCNKNCSFCLIPGRRNSDSTMSFQDYLHCLDIAVASAERTITLLGGEPTLHPDFAKMVESACERGLSIILLTNLLCQDVMISRLHHWSSNNVIEEFLVNADFPDTYSRSSYARFSSNLARVSACPTRVTLAITVSDVRPFSDYDYLIRYYQECDITRVRIALDVRTLWAQIGNRQIGSHYYSVARLLCEQGFAVSAELCAMPRCIFTDYEHRYLSAHCAGYHGLIGCEPNLDVFPDLTVSYCAARPRNGILARPLTFFQSWEHARAYFRGLRDELHLQPVETCGGCADLLRNQCRIGCLARFDDIALPSSNDERSFRRIPDGIAILPLMDRWHIFFMRKGRPSESYVLDTIAMDLIETLWCGGTRDALVRQLLDRFEVGWDQAARDTDALLDRLGDLARVK
;
A
#
# COMPACT_ATOMS: atom_id res chain seq x y z
N MET A 1 12.34 -4.52 2.80
CA MET A 1 11.06 -5.11 3.28
C MET A 1 10.42 -4.19 4.32
N ASN A 2 9.10 -4.04 4.35
CA ASN A 2 8.41 -3.21 5.36
C ASN A 2 7.53 -4.08 6.28
N LEU A 3 7.63 -3.85 7.59
CA LEU A 3 6.93 -4.64 8.61
C LEU A 3 5.99 -3.74 9.44
N LEU A 4 4.68 -3.90 9.24
CA LEU A 4 3.67 -3.30 10.11
C LEU A 4 3.60 -4.09 11.42
N LEU A 5 4.23 -3.56 12.46
CA LEU A 5 4.33 -4.25 13.75
C LEU A 5 3.00 -4.29 14.50
N THR A 6 2.22 -3.21 14.42
CA THR A 6 0.92 -3.10 15.09
C THR A 6 0.03 -2.15 14.34
N GLU A 7 -1.29 -2.34 14.41
CA GLU A 7 -2.27 -1.37 13.91
C GLU A 7 -2.57 -0.27 14.93
N ARG A 8 -2.14 -0.44 16.18
CA ARG A 8 -2.37 0.52 17.26
C ARG A 8 -1.66 1.83 16.95
N CYS A 9 -2.38 2.95 17.11
CA CYS A 9 -1.80 4.29 16.92
C CYS A 9 -2.36 5.27 17.95
N ASN A 10 -1.50 6.16 18.43
CA ASN A 10 -1.84 7.27 19.32
C ASN A 10 -2.07 8.60 18.58
N LYS A 11 -2.03 8.61 17.24
CA LYS A 11 -2.40 9.74 16.37
C LYS A 11 -3.53 9.35 15.42
N ASN A 12 -4.31 10.34 14.96
CA ASN A 12 -5.47 10.15 14.10
C ASN A 12 -5.38 11.02 12.84
N CYS A 13 -4.32 10.80 12.04
CA CYS A 13 -4.04 11.60 10.86
C CYS A 13 -5.20 11.53 9.85
N SER A 14 -5.56 12.66 9.27
CA SER A 14 -6.60 12.73 8.22
C SER A 14 -6.21 11.89 7.01
N PHE A 15 -4.92 11.81 6.67
CA PHE A 15 -4.30 11.05 5.57
C PHE A 15 -3.91 9.59 5.89
N CYS A 16 -4.35 9.04 7.02
CA CYS A 16 -3.97 7.69 7.43
C CYS A 16 -4.39 6.63 6.38
N LEU A 17 -3.45 5.73 6.04
CA LEU A 17 -3.65 4.64 5.07
C LEU A 17 -4.43 3.44 5.63
N ILE A 18 -4.47 3.30 6.96
CA ILE A 18 -5.22 2.24 7.66
C ILE A 18 -6.25 2.86 8.62
N PRO A 19 -7.21 3.65 8.10
CA PRO A 19 -8.16 4.37 8.94
C PRO A 19 -9.03 3.39 9.75
N GLY A 20 -9.44 3.82 10.95
CA GLY A 20 -10.34 3.03 11.81
C GLY A 20 -9.72 1.84 12.53
N ARG A 21 -8.45 1.50 12.25
CA ARG A 21 -7.74 0.37 12.89
C ARG A 21 -6.83 0.77 14.05
N ARG A 22 -6.76 2.06 14.39
CA ARG A 22 -5.93 2.59 15.48
C ARG A 22 -6.17 1.98 16.88
N ASN A 23 -7.37 1.44 17.12
CA ASN A 23 -7.75 0.80 18.38
C ASN A 23 -7.80 -0.73 18.24
N SER A 24 -7.31 -1.27 17.12
CA SER A 24 -7.21 -2.72 16.89
C SER A 24 -6.15 -3.31 17.80
N ASP A 25 -6.39 -4.50 18.35
CA ASP A 25 -5.36 -5.27 19.07
C ASP A 25 -4.43 -6.03 18.11
N SER A 26 -4.63 -5.91 16.79
CA SER A 26 -3.80 -6.55 15.77
C SER A 26 -2.34 -6.09 15.89
N THR A 27 -1.51 -7.04 16.29
CA THR A 27 -0.11 -6.84 16.68
C THR A 27 0.66 -8.08 16.26
N MET A 28 1.76 -7.89 15.53
CA MET A 28 2.60 -8.96 15.01
C MET A 28 3.23 -9.71 16.18
N SER A 29 3.14 -11.04 16.21
CA SER A 29 3.83 -11.76 17.28
C SER A 29 5.34 -11.63 17.11
N PHE A 30 6.09 -11.74 18.22
CA PHE A 30 7.54 -11.72 18.14
C PHE A 30 8.09 -12.87 17.27
N GLN A 31 7.44 -14.04 17.28
CA GLN A 31 7.85 -15.18 16.44
C GLN A 31 7.61 -14.92 14.95
N ASP A 32 6.46 -14.33 14.59
CA ASP A 32 6.15 -13.94 13.22
C ASP A 32 7.12 -12.88 12.71
N TYR A 33 7.51 -11.95 13.57
CA TYR A 33 8.54 -10.97 13.27
C TYR A 33 9.90 -11.63 13.01
N LEU A 34 10.35 -12.55 13.87
CA LEU A 34 11.60 -13.30 13.64
C LEU A 34 11.56 -14.07 12.31
N HIS A 35 10.42 -14.68 11.98
CA HIS A 35 10.23 -15.34 10.70
C HIS A 35 10.38 -14.37 9.51
N CYS A 36 9.84 -13.15 9.62
CA CYS A 36 10.03 -12.10 8.61
C CYS A 36 11.51 -11.68 8.49
N LEU A 37 12.24 -11.57 9.61
CA LEU A 37 13.67 -11.25 9.59
C LEU A 37 14.47 -12.35 8.88
N ASP A 38 14.17 -13.62 9.15
CA ASP A 38 14.87 -14.74 8.51
C ASP A 38 14.64 -14.72 6.99
N ILE A 39 13.43 -14.36 6.53
CA ILE A 39 13.13 -14.14 5.10
C ILE A 39 13.90 -12.94 4.54
N ALA A 40 13.98 -11.83 5.29
CA ALA A 40 14.71 -10.64 4.87
C ALA A 40 16.20 -10.96 4.66
N VAL A 41 16.82 -11.66 5.62
CA VAL A 41 18.22 -12.11 5.54
C VAL A 41 18.42 -13.07 4.38
N ALA A 42 17.55 -14.08 4.22
CA ALA A 42 17.62 -15.03 3.11
C ALA A 42 17.45 -14.35 1.74
N SER A 43 16.78 -13.21 1.71
CA SER A 43 16.56 -12.39 0.51
C SER A 43 17.66 -11.32 0.30
N ALA A 44 18.74 -11.37 1.09
CA ALA A 44 19.85 -10.42 1.08
C ALA A 44 19.42 -8.96 1.29
N GLU A 45 18.30 -8.74 1.98
CA GLU A 45 17.92 -7.40 2.44
C GLU A 45 18.93 -6.95 3.49
N ARG A 46 19.38 -5.69 3.40
CA ARG A 46 20.27 -5.08 4.41
C ARG A 46 19.50 -4.24 5.42
N THR A 47 18.36 -3.72 4.97
CA THR A 47 17.54 -2.78 5.72
C THR A 47 16.10 -3.24 5.72
N ILE A 48 15.46 -3.15 6.88
CA ILE A 48 14.01 -3.30 7.02
C ILE A 48 13.40 -1.97 7.46
N THR A 49 12.16 -1.72 7.04
CA THR A 49 11.38 -0.59 7.55
C THR A 49 10.43 -1.08 8.62
N LEU A 50 10.51 -0.50 9.81
CA LEU A 50 9.54 -0.72 10.88
C LEU A 50 8.48 0.37 10.83
N LEU A 51 7.22 -0.03 10.74
CA LEU A 51 6.06 0.85 10.65
C LEU A 51 4.85 0.22 11.35
N GLY A 52 3.67 0.80 11.17
CA GLY A 52 2.45 0.37 11.85
C GLY A 52 1.39 1.46 11.83
N GLY A 53 0.50 1.40 12.82
CA GLY A 53 -0.11 2.60 13.36
C GLY A 53 0.99 3.48 13.99
N GLU A 54 1.55 3.04 15.11
CA GLU A 54 2.78 3.58 15.68
C GLU A 54 3.65 2.43 16.21
N PRO A 55 4.80 2.11 15.57
CA PRO A 55 5.58 0.92 15.90
C PRO A 55 6.08 0.91 17.35
N THR A 56 6.36 2.08 17.94
CA THR A 56 6.83 2.19 19.34
C THR A 56 5.78 1.81 20.38
N LEU A 57 4.53 1.58 19.99
CA LEU A 57 3.47 1.06 20.88
C LEU A 57 3.47 -0.47 20.99
N HIS A 58 4.27 -1.16 20.17
CA HIS A 58 4.39 -2.61 20.23
C HIS A 58 5.05 -3.05 21.55
N PRO A 59 4.47 -4.01 22.32
CA PRO A 59 4.99 -4.40 23.63
C PRO A 59 6.42 -4.96 23.57
N ASP A 60 6.76 -5.71 22.51
CA ASP A 60 8.10 -6.24 22.27
C ASP A 60 8.97 -5.37 21.35
N PHE A 61 8.63 -4.08 21.12
CA PHE A 61 9.36 -3.22 20.17
C PHE A 61 10.88 -3.23 20.40
N ALA A 62 11.32 -3.14 21.67
CA ALA A 62 12.74 -3.17 22.00
C ALA A 62 13.43 -4.48 21.57
N LYS A 63 12.79 -5.62 21.87
CA LYS A 63 13.31 -6.95 21.47
C LYS A 63 13.35 -7.08 19.94
N MET A 64 12.38 -6.50 19.25
CA MET A 64 12.31 -6.51 17.78
C MET A 64 13.47 -5.70 17.15
N VAL A 65 13.79 -4.53 17.71
CA VAL A 65 14.94 -3.73 17.26
C VAL A 65 16.25 -4.48 17.51
N GLU A 66 16.41 -5.05 18.70
CA GLU A 66 17.59 -5.83 19.10
C GLU A 66 17.79 -7.06 18.20
N SER A 67 16.73 -7.81 17.89
CA SER A 67 16.84 -9.03 17.08
C SER A 67 17.10 -8.79 15.60
N ALA A 68 16.73 -7.62 15.06
CA ALA A 68 17.14 -7.17 13.72
C ALA A 68 18.65 -6.85 13.70
N CYS A 69 19.14 -6.13 14.72
CA CYS A 69 20.55 -5.83 14.87
C CYS A 69 21.40 -7.11 14.97
N GLU A 70 20.97 -8.09 15.76
CA GLU A 70 21.66 -9.38 15.91
C GLU A 70 21.80 -10.15 14.59
N ARG A 71 20.88 -9.91 13.64
CA ARG A 71 20.89 -10.50 12.29
C ARG A 71 21.66 -9.65 11.26
N GLY A 72 22.29 -8.56 11.69
CA GLY A 72 23.02 -7.65 10.81
C GLY A 72 22.12 -6.80 9.91
N LEU A 73 20.85 -6.63 10.28
CA LEU A 73 19.91 -5.76 9.58
C LEU A 73 19.91 -4.37 10.21
N SER A 74 19.91 -3.34 9.36
CA SER A 74 19.66 -1.95 9.75
C SER A 74 18.17 -1.61 9.68
N ILE A 75 17.75 -0.59 10.42
CA ILE A 75 16.34 -0.20 10.52
C ILE A 75 16.13 1.22 9.98
N ILE A 76 15.11 1.36 9.13
CA ILE A 76 14.40 2.63 8.91
C ILE A 76 13.16 2.62 9.80
N LEU A 77 13.02 3.59 10.70
CA LEU A 77 11.86 3.69 11.59
C LEU A 77 10.88 4.75 11.08
N LEU A 78 9.69 4.34 10.69
CA LEU A 78 8.58 5.23 10.36
C LEU A 78 7.74 5.50 11.64
N THR A 79 7.78 6.71 12.17
CA THR A 79 7.19 7.02 13.49
C THR A 79 6.58 8.41 13.54
N ASN A 80 5.57 8.59 14.40
CA ASN A 80 4.99 9.89 14.74
C ASN A 80 5.71 10.59 15.91
N LEU A 81 6.73 9.97 16.51
CA LEU A 81 7.51 10.46 17.66
C LEU A 81 6.69 10.86 18.91
N LEU A 82 5.47 10.34 19.11
CA LEU A 82 4.66 10.61 20.31
C LEU A 82 4.90 9.62 21.46
N CYS A 83 6.00 8.87 21.41
CA CYS A 83 6.36 7.88 22.43
C CYS A 83 6.88 8.53 23.74
N GLN A 84 6.92 7.74 24.80
CA GLN A 84 7.33 8.20 26.13
C GLN A 84 8.85 8.40 26.22
N ASP A 85 9.31 9.16 27.21
CA ASP A 85 10.73 9.50 27.39
C ASP A 85 11.65 8.29 27.44
N VAL A 86 11.21 7.20 28.09
CA VAL A 86 11.95 5.94 28.18
C VAL A 86 12.20 5.36 26.78
N MET A 87 11.21 5.42 25.89
CA MET A 87 11.34 4.93 24.53
C MET A 87 12.25 5.83 23.70
N ILE A 88 12.15 7.15 23.83
CA ILE A 88 13.04 8.08 23.12
C ILE A 88 14.50 7.88 23.53
N SER A 89 14.77 7.63 24.82
CA SER A 89 16.12 7.31 25.28
C SER A 89 16.66 6.03 24.62
N ARG A 90 15.80 5.02 24.39
CA ARG A 90 16.19 3.80 23.66
C ARG A 90 16.42 4.07 22.17
N LEU A 91 15.54 4.85 21.52
CA LEU A 91 15.72 5.26 20.12
C LEU A 91 17.06 5.99 19.93
N HIS A 92 17.40 6.91 20.84
CA HIS A 92 18.69 7.59 20.84
C HIS A 92 19.86 6.61 20.99
N HIS A 93 19.74 5.63 21.90
CA HIS A 93 20.77 4.60 22.08
C HIS A 93 20.96 3.75 20.82
N TRP A 94 19.89 3.21 20.24
CA TRP A 94 19.98 2.39 19.02
C TRP A 94 20.50 3.18 17.81
N SER A 95 20.10 4.44 17.70
CA SER A 95 20.62 5.38 16.71
C SER A 95 22.13 5.62 16.87
N SER A 96 22.61 5.88 18.09
CA SER A 96 24.04 6.09 18.37
C SER A 96 24.90 4.86 18.09
N ASN A 97 24.30 3.66 18.06
CA ASN A 97 24.96 2.40 17.76
C ASN A 97 24.71 1.94 16.30
N ASN A 98 24.23 2.82 15.42
CA ASN A 98 23.96 2.54 14.00
C ASN A 98 22.94 1.40 13.74
N VAL A 99 22.08 1.09 14.71
CA VAL A 99 21.00 0.11 14.54
C VAL A 99 19.85 0.71 13.73
N ILE A 100 19.48 1.95 14.08
CA ILE A 100 18.53 2.75 13.30
C ILE A 100 19.34 3.69 12.41
N GLU A 101 19.25 3.47 11.10
CA GLU A 101 19.98 4.26 10.09
C GLU A 101 19.19 5.47 9.59
N GLU A 102 17.86 5.45 9.76
CA GLU A 102 17.01 6.61 9.47
C GLU A 102 15.73 6.63 10.32
N PHE A 103 15.39 7.83 10.78
CA PHE A 103 14.05 8.14 11.26
C PHE A 103 13.27 8.85 10.16
N LEU A 104 12.22 8.20 9.66
CA LEU A 104 11.25 8.82 8.77
C LEU A 104 10.07 9.29 9.63
N VAL A 105 10.09 10.57 9.99
CA VAL A 105 9.20 11.14 11.00
C VAL A 105 7.96 11.68 10.33
N ASN A 106 6.77 11.21 10.69
CA ASN A 106 5.53 11.84 10.26
C ASN A 106 5.37 13.20 10.97
N ALA A 107 5.82 14.25 10.29
CA ALA A 107 5.79 15.63 10.73
C ALA A 107 4.53 16.30 10.20
N ASP A 108 3.40 15.89 10.74
CA ASP A 108 2.11 16.45 10.37
C ASP A 108 2.03 17.92 10.80
N PHE A 109 1.01 18.64 10.33
CA PHE A 109 0.88 20.05 10.62
C PHE A 109 0.61 20.32 12.11
N PRO A 110 1.19 21.37 12.72
CA PRO A 110 1.07 21.63 14.16
C PRO A 110 -0.37 21.70 14.69
N ASP A 111 -1.31 22.18 13.88
CA ASP A 111 -2.73 22.32 14.23
C ASP A 111 -3.47 20.97 14.31
N THR A 112 -2.87 19.87 13.83
CA THR A 112 -3.44 18.52 13.96
C THR A 112 -3.06 17.83 15.28
N TYR A 113 -2.29 18.50 16.14
CA TYR A 113 -1.88 17.99 17.45
C TYR A 113 -2.66 18.69 18.56
N SER A 114 -2.93 17.95 19.65
CA SER A 114 -3.22 18.61 20.92
C SER A 114 -1.96 19.34 21.42
N ARG A 115 -2.13 20.36 22.28
CA ARG A 115 -1.00 21.09 22.86
C ARG A 115 0.03 20.18 23.53
N SER A 116 -0.43 19.16 24.27
CA SER A 116 0.45 18.21 24.95
C SER A 116 1.16 17.27 23.97
N SER A 117 0.46 16.78 22.94
CA SER A 117 1.07 15.94 21.91
C SER A 117 2.09 16.71 21.07
N TYR A 118 1.81 17.98 20.73
CA TYR A 118 2.77 18.82 20.01
C TYR A 118 4.03 19.09 20.83
N ALA A 119 3.88 19.44 22.12
CA ALA A 119 5.02 19.64 23.01
C ALA A 119 5.88 18.38 23.13
N ARG A 120 5.25 17.20 23.22
CA ARG A 120 5.96 15.91 23.20
C ARG A 120 6.68 15.67 21.88
N PHE A 121 5.98 15.86 20.76
CA PHE A 121 6.57 15.72 19.42
C PHE A 121 7.82 16.60 19.26
N SER A 122 7.72 17.90 19.56
CA SER A 122 8.84 18.84 19.42
C SER A 122 10.03 18.47 20.32
N SER A 123 9.77 18.10 21.58
CA SER A 123 10.81 17.62 22.50
C SER A 123 11.49 16.36 21.97
N ASN A 124 10.71 15.40 21.49
CA ASN A 124 11.21 14.13 20.97
C ASN A 124 11.97 14.30 19.66
N LEU A 125 11.52 15.21 18.78
CA LEU A 125 12.19 15.55 17.53
C LEU A 125 13.59 16.11 17.81
N ALA A 126 13.70 17.08 18.72
CA ALA A 126 14.98 17.67 19.12
C ALA A 126 15.96 16.64 19.71
N ARG A 127 15.44 15.65 20.45
CA ARG A 127 16.25 14.55 21.01
C ARG A 127 16.74 13.58 19.95
N VAL A 128 15.94 13.31 18.93
CA VAL A 128 16.30 12.38 17.84
C VAL A 128 17.21 13.07 16.82
N SER A 129 17.01 14.36 16.54
CA SER A 129 17.87 15.13 15.63
C SER A 129 19.27 15.39 16.19
N ALA A 130 19.44 15.34 17.51
CA ALA A 130 20.75 15.41 18.14
C ALA A 130 21.61 14.15 17.95
N CYS A 131 21.03 13.07 17.41
CA CYS A 131 21.76 11.83 17.11
C CYS A 131 22.47 11.89 15.76
N PRO A 132 23.49 11.05 15.51
CA PRO A 132 24.17 10.96 14.21
C PRO A 132 23.30 10.34 13.10
N THR A 133 22.13 9.78 13.44
CA THR A 133 21.23 9.13 12.49
C THR A 133 20.49 10.17 11.64
N ARG A 134 20.31 9.83 10.36
CA ARG A 134 19.53 10.63 9.42
C ARG A 134 18.08 10.79 9.90
N VAL A 135 17.59 12.03 9.93
CA VAL A 135 16.17 12.34 10.16
C VAL A 135 15.58 12.93 8.88
N THR A 136 14.49 12.35 8.41
CA THR A 136 13.70 12.86 7.28
C THR A 136 12.29 13.18 7.77
N LEU A 137 11.86 14.43 7.59
CA LEU A 137 10.47 14.83 7.89
C LEU A 137 9.57 14.39 6.73
N ALA A 138 8.60 13.53 6.99
CA ALA A 138 7.59 13.13 6.04
C ALA A 138 6.32 13.97 6.25
N ILE A 139 5.90 14.66 5.19
CA ILE A 139 4.65 15.41 5.14
C ILE A 139 3.73 14.89 4.04
N THR A 140 2.43 14.95 4.27
CA THR A 140 1.42 14.60 3.26
C THR A 140 0.61 15.84 2.91
N VAL A 141 0.59 16.18 1.63
CA VAL A 141 -0.26 17.24 1.07
C VAL A 141 -1.60 16.62 0.69
N SER A 142 -2.63 16.90 1.47
CA SER A 142 -4.02 16.48 1.21
C SER A 142 -4.87 17.60 0.61
N ASP A 143 -4.50 18.85 0.87
CA ASP A 143 -5.27 20.05 0.54
C ASP A 143 -4.35 21.25 0.28
N VAL A 144 -4.93 22.33 -0.23
CA VAL A 144 -4.22 23.60 -0.47
C VAL A 144 -4.24 24.42 0.81
N ARG A 145 -3.06 24.73 1.33
CA ARG A 145 -2.88 25.48 2.58
C ARG A 145 -2.04 26.74 2.35
N PRO A 146 -2.20 27.80 3.16
CA PRO A 146 -1.27 28.93 3.15
C PRO A 146 0.18 28.47 3.31
N PHE A 147 1.14 29.10 2.62
CA PHE A 147 2.55 28.71 2.73
C PHE A 147 3.11 28.90 4.15
N SER A 148 2.57 29.83 4.93
CA SER A 148 2.90 30.02 6.35
C SER A 148 2.63 28.78 7.20
N ASP A 149 1.72 27.90 6.77
CA ASP A 149 1.43 26.65 7.47
C ASP A 149 2.59 25.65 7.37
N TYR A 150 3.58 25.90 6.50
CA TYR A 150 4.81 25.11 6.36
C TYR A 150 6.00 25.70 7.11
N ASP A 151 5.86 26.89 7.74
CA ASP A 151 6.94 27.56 8.46
C ASP A 151 7.50 26.71 9.61
N TYR A 152 6.70 25.78 10.15
CA TYR A 152 7.16 24.84 11.17
C TYR A 152 8.29 23.94 10.68
N LEU A 153 8.34 23.58 9.39
CA LEU A 153 9.43 22.81 8.81
C LEU A 153 10.71 23.65 8.81
N ILE A 154 10.62 24.92 8.41
CA ILE A 154 11.74 25.87 8.42
C ILE A 154 12.25 26.04 9.86
N ARG A 155 11.35 26.12 10.85
CA ARG A 155 11.76 26.12 12.27
C ARG A 155 12.51 24.85 12.64
N TYR A 156 12.04 23.67 12.23
CA TYR A 156 12.75 22.41 12.51
C TYR A 156 14.12 22.35 11.83
N TYR A 157 14.26 22.91 10.64
CA TYR A 157 15.58 23.09 10.01
C TYR A 157 16.49 23.97 10.86
N GLN A 158 16.00 25.13 11.29
CA GLN A 158 16.80 26.10 12.05
C GLN A 158 17.15 25.63 13.47
N GLU A 159 16.21 24.96 14.15
CA GLU A 159 16.34 24.57 15.56
C GLU A 159 16.97 23.18 15.73
N CYS A 160 16.75 22.27 14.77
CA CYS A 160 17.12 20.86 14.87
C CYS A 160 18.10 20.40 13.78
N ASP A 161 18.53 21.28 12.87
CA ASP A 161 19.42 20.98 11.73
C ASP A 161 18.89 19.85 10.82
N ILE A 162 17.57 19.72 10.71
CA ILE A 162 16.94 18.69 9.87
C ILE A 162 16.85 19.20 8.43
N THR A 163 17.68 18.63 7.56
CA THR A 163 17.85 19.11 6.17
C THR A 163 17.05 18.32 5.14
N ARG A 164 16.28 17.29 5.54
CA ARG A 164 15.59 16.39 4.60
C ARG A 164 14.08 16.41 4.81
N VAL A 165 13.34 16.58 3.72
CA VAL A 165 11.88 16.50 3.72
C VAL A 165 11.41 15.57 2.62
N ARG A 166 10.53 14.63 2.97
CA ARG A 166 9.77 13.80 2.05
C ARG A 166 8.36 14.38 1.92
N ILE A 167 7.94 14.70 0.71
CA ILE A 167 6.61 15.24 0.42
C ILE A 167 5.83 14.19 -0.38
N ALA A 168 4.70 13.75 0.16
CA ALA A 168 3.75 12.88 -0.52
C ALA A 168 2.44 13.63 -0.82
N LEU A 169 1.69 13.17 -1.81
CA LEU A 169 0.26 13.51 -1.97
C LEU A 169 -0.59 12.43 -1.29
N ASP A 170 -1.78 12.80 -0.83
CA ASP A 170 -2.73 11.84 -0.24
C ASP A 170 -3.20 10.80 -1.25
N VAL A 171 -2.60 9.62 -1.17
CA VAL A 171 -2.83 8.50 -2.09
C VAL A 171 -4.25 7.93 -2.06
N ARG A 172 -5.06 8.32 -1.09
CA ARG A 172 -6.47 7.86 -0.99
C ARG A 172 -7.41 8.72 -1.83
N THR A 173 -6.97 9.91 -2.22
CA THR A 173 -7.81 10.86 -2.99
C THR A 173 -7.36 11.04 -4.43
N LEU A 174 -6.39 10.24 -4.90
CA LEU A 174 -5.70 10.45 -6.17
C LEU A 174 -6.61 10.58 -7.37
N TRP A 175 -7.67 9.79 -7.39
CA TRP A 175 -8.62 9.82 -8.48
C TRP A 175 -9.37 11.14 -8.57
N ALA A 176 -9.79 11.67 -7.41
CA ALA A 176 -10.43 12.99 -7.32
C ALA A 176 -9.49 14.12 -7.75
N GLN A 177 -8.18 13.85 -7.84
CA GLN A 177 -7.19 14.84 -8.31
C GLN A 177 -6.97 14.83 -9.82
N ILE A 178 -7.62 13.97 -10.62
CA ILE A 178 -7.47 14.01 -12.09
C ILE A 178 -7.87 15.40 -12.61
N GLY A 179 -6.93 16.08 -13.25
CA GLY A 179 -7.10 17.43 -13.78
C GLY A 179 -7.07 18.54 -12.71
N ASN A 180 -6.88 18.21 -11.43
CA ASN A 180 -6.79 19.20 -10.37
C ASN A 180 -5.43 19.94 -10.42
N ARG A 181 -5.40 21.00 -11.22
CA ARG A 181 -4.26 21.90 -11.36
C ARG A 181 -3.87 22.60 -10.07
N GLN A 182 -4.85 22.88 -9.22
CA GLN A 182 -4.64 23.65 -8.01
C GLN A 182 -3.79 22.86 -7.00
N ILE A 183 -4.12 21.59 -6.76
CA ILE A 183 -3.34 20.74 -5.85
C ILE A 183 -1.94 20.46 -6.39
N GLY A 184 -1.81 20.24 -7.71
CA GLY A 184 -0.50 20.00 -8.34
C GLY A 184 0.42 21.21 -8.26
N SER A 185 -0.08 22.40 -8.59
CA SER A 185 0.67 23.65 -8.46
C SER A 185 0.99 23.99 -6.99
N HIS A 186 0.10 23.66 -6.05
CA HIS A 186 0.38 23.80 -4.62
C HIS A 186 1.52 22.85 -4.18
N TYR A 187 1.43 21.57 -4.50
CA TYR A 187 2.49 20.59 -4.22
C TYR A 187 3.84 21.03 -4.78
N TYR A 188 3.88 21.44 -6.05
CA TYR A 188 5.09 21.96 -6.67
C TYR A 188 5.62 23.20 -5.93
N SER A 189 4.75 24.14 -5.57
CA SER A 189 5.16 25.38 -4.89
C SER A 189 5.74 25.10 -3.51
N VAL A 190 5.17 24.14 -2.76
CA VAL A 190 5.70 23.68 -1.47
C VAL A 190 7.07 23.01 -1.66
N ALA A 191 7.20 22.11 -2.63
CA ALA A 191 8.47 21.44 -2.92
C ALA A 191 9.56 22.46 -3.30
N ARG A 192 9.21 23.42 -4.18
CA ARG A 192 10.11 24.50 -4.57
C ARG A 192 10.51 25.38 -3.39
N LEU A 193 9.55 25.82 -2.57
CA LEU A 193 9.82 26.60 -1.36
C LEU A 193 10.85 25.89 -0.48
N LEU A 194 10.65 24.59 -0.21
CA LEU A 194 11.57 23.82 0.63
C LEU A 194 12.95 23.65 -0.02
N CYS A 195 13.03 23.40 -1.32
CA CYS A 195 14.32 23.39 -2.03
C CYS A 195 15.03 24.75 -1.92
N GLU A 196 14.31 25.86 -2.09
CA GLU A 196 14.88 27.23 -1.99
C GLU A 196 15.33 27.58 -0.57
N GLN A 197 14.72 26.98 0.45
CA GLN A 197 15.18 27.05 1.85
C GLN A 197 16.37 26.13 2.16
N GLY A 198 16.84 25.33 1.18
CA GLY A 198 18.02 24.48 1.33
C GLY A 198 17.73 23.03 1.76
N PHE A 199 16.47 22.60 1.78
CA PHE A 199 16.14 21.20 2.06
C PHE A 199 16.51 20.29 0.88
N ALA A 200 17.02 19.10 1.20
CA ALA A 200 17.01 17.96 0.29
C ALA A 200 15.61 17.35 0.26
N VAL A 201 14.84 17.71 -0.78
CA VAL A 201 13.45 17.28 -0.93
C VAL A 201 13.36 15.94 -1.67
N SER A 202 12.62 14.98 -1.12
CA SER A 202 12.14 13.79 -1.84
C SER A 202 10.66 13.98 -2.22
N ALA A 203 10.36 13.93 -3.51
CA ALA A 203 9.01 14.09 -4.03
C ALA A 203 8.40 12.72 -4.37
N GLU A 204 7.69 12.15 -3.41
CA GLU A 204 7.19 10.77 -3.46
C GLU A 204 5.76 10.74 -4.00
N LEU A 205 5.64 10.46 -5.29
CA LEU A 205 4.38 10.48 -6.03
C LEU A 205 4.03 9.08 -6.56
N CYS A 206 3.17 8.37 -5.84
CA CYS A 206 2.68 7.04 -6.20
C CYS A 206 1.60 7.07 -7.30
N ALA A 207 1.95 6.86 -8.57
CA ALA A 207 0.98 6.74 -9.67
C ALA A 207 -0.01 7.94 -9.76
N MET A 208 0.51 9.17 -9.63
CA MET A 208 -0.30 10.40 -9.74
C MET A 208 -0.71 10.68 -11.18
N PRO A 209 -1.86 11.33 -11.41
CA PRO A 209 -2.19 11.87 -12.72
C PRO A 209 -1.20 12.94 -13.16
N ARG A 210 -0.57 12.76 -14.33
CA ARG A 210 0.35 13.75 -14.94
C ARG A 210 -0.28 15.12 -15.11
N CYS A 211 -1.57 15.16 -15.47
CA CYS A 211 -2.30 16.39 -15.78
C CYS A 211 -2.40 17.40 -14.61
N ILE A 212 -2.08 17.03 -13.37
CA ILE A 212 -2.06 17.97 -12.23
C ILE A 212 -0.86 18.94 -12.31
N PHE A 213 0.21 18.58 -13.02
CA PHE A 213 1.40 19.42 -13.17
C PHE A 213 1.61 19.89 -14.61
N THR A 214 2.18 21.07 -14.79
CA THR A 214 2.61 21.57 -16.10
C THR A 214 3.89 20.85 -16.48
N ASP A 215 4.25 20.89 -17.76
CA ASP A 215 5.56 20.39 -18.20
C ASP A 215 6.73 21.06 -17.45
N TYR A 216 6.57 22.35 -17.09
CA TYR A 216 7.56 23.07 -16.31
C TYR A 216 7.67 22.51 -14.88
N GLU A 217 6.55 22.38 -14.18
CA GLU A 217 6.51 21.84 -12.81
C GLU A 217 7.04 20.39 -12.76
N HIS A 218 6.69 19.56 -13.75
CA HIS A 218 7.24 18.22 -13.92
C HIS A 218 8.78 18.23 -14.03
N ARG A 219 9.32 19.07 -14.91
CA ARG A 219 10.77 19.16 -15.12
C ARG A 219 11.48 19.66 -13.88
N TYR A 220 10.90 20.64 -13.18
CA TYR A 220 11.45 21.14 -11.93
C TYR A 220 11.52 20.04 -10.88
N LEU A 221 10.40 19.36 -10.60
CA LEU A 221 10.35 18.29 -9.61
C LEU A 221 11.34 17.16 -9.96
N SER A 222 11.43 16.78 -11.25
CA SER A 222 12.38 15.77 -11.71
C SER A 222 13.85 16.19 -11.59
N ALA A 223 14.15 17.48 -11.69
CA ALA A 223 15.53 17.99 -11.64
C ALA A 223 16.00 18.30 -10.22
N HIS A 224 15.07 18.67 -9.31
CA HIS A 224 15.41 19.19 -7.99
C HIS A 224 14.99 18.29 -6.83
N CYS A 225 14.11 17.32 -7.04
CA CYS A 225 13.63 16.43 -5.98
C CYS A 225 14.08 14.98 -6.21
N ALA A 226 14.60 14.34 -5.16
CA ALA A 226 14.83 12.90 -5.16
C ALA A 226 13.49 12.14 -5.23
N GLY A 227 13.52 10.85 -5.61
CA GLY A 227 12.32 10.00 -5.58
C GLY A 227 11.23 10.39 -6.59
N TYR A 228 11.45 11.39 -7.43
CA TYR A 228 10.51 11.77 -8.47
C TYR A 228 10.64 10.84 -9.69
N HIS A 229 9.85 9.76 -9.72
CA HIS A 229 9.92 8.73 -10.77
C HIS A 229 9.14 9.08 -12.05
N GLY A 230 8.99 10.37 -12.36
CA GLY A 230 8.32 10.82 -13.59
C GLY A 230 6.86 10.35 -13.74
N LEU A 231 6.22 9.97 -12.62
CA LEU A 231 4.87 9.41 -12.57
C LEU A 231 4.67 8.10 -13.36
N ILE A 232 5.75 7.32 -13.55
CA ILE A 232 5.75 6.05 -14.31
C ILE A 232 5.21 4.87 -13.46
N GLY A 233 4.75 5.15 -12.23
CA GLY A 233 4.33 4.17 -11.22
C GLY A 233 5.39 4.02 -10.13
N CYS A 234 4.99 3.49 -8.97
CA CYS A 234 5.92 3.15 -7.88
C CYS A 234 6.39 1.71 -8.04
N GLU A 235 7.58 1.35 -7.54
CA GLU A 235 7.97 -0.05 -7.34
C GLU A 235 7.27 -0.67 -6.12
N PRO A 236 7.11 -2.01 -6.05
CA PRO A 236 6.45 -2.68 -4.93
C PRO A 236 7.24 -2.48 -3.63
N ASN A 237 6.75 -1.59 -2.78
CA ASN A 237 7.25 -1.39 -1.43
C ASN A 237 6.44 -2.26 -0.45
N LEU A 238 6.64 -3.58 -0.57
CA LEU A 238 5.79 -4.59 0.05
C LEU A 238 5.72 -4.44 1.57
N ASP A 239 4.48 -4.33 2.07
CA ASP A 239 4.15 -4.25 3.49
C ASP A 239 3.65 -5.62 3.97
N VAL A 240 4.28 -6.13 5.03
CA VAL A 240 3.85 -7.33 5.77
C VAL A 240 3.06 -6.88 7.00
N PHE A 241 1.82 -7.34 7.10
CA PHE A 241 0.89 -7.02 8.19
C PHE A 241 1.06 -7.96 9.39
N PRO A 242 0.46 -7.61 10.55
CA PRO A 242 0.53 -8.44 11.76
C PRO A 242 0.11 -9.90 11.61
N ASP A 243 -0.77 -10.21 10.66
CA ASP A 243 -1.28 -11.55 10.35
C ASP A 243 -0.45 -12.29 9.28
N LEU A 244 0.77 -11.80 9.00
CA LEU A 244 1.65 -12.26 7.93
C LEU A 244 1.05 -12.14 6.52
N THR A 245 0.00 -11.36 6.33
CA THR A 245 -0.44 -11.00 4.99
C THR A 245 0.54 -10.01 4.38
N VAL A 246 0.92 -10.23 3.13
CA VAL A 246 1.73 -9.30 2.33
C VAL A 246 0.81 -8.55 1.38
N SER A 247 0.97 -7.24 1.30
CA SER A 247 0.42 -6.42 0.22
C SER A 247 1.50 -5.53 -0.37
N TYR A 248 1.23 -4.96 -1.52
CA TYR A 248 2.14 -4.04 -2.19
C TYR A 248 2.40 -2.75 -1.40
N CYS A 249 1.40 -2.27 -0.66
CA CYS A 249 1.48 -1.11 0.21
C CYS A 249 0.29 -1.07 1.19
N ALA A 250 0.46 -0.44 2.34
CA ALA A 250 -0.49 -0.28 3.44
C ALA A 250 -1.75 0.47 3.04
N ALA A 251 -1.70 1.24 1.94
CA ALA A 251 -2.84 1.91 1.34
C ALA A 251 -3.86 0.96 0.68
N ARG A 252 -3.57 -0.35 0.61
CA ARG A 252 -4.39 -1.29 -0.14
C ARG A 252 -5.38 -2.10 0.69
N PRO A 253 -6.49 -2.55 0.05
CA PRO A 253 -7.36 -3.57 0.61
C PRO A 253 -6.59 -4.86 0.90
N ARG A 254 -6.85 -5.45 2.07
CA ARG A 254 -6.21 -6.70 2.51
C ARG A 254 -7.02 -7.92 2.12
N ASN A 255 -7.40 -8.02 0.85
CA ASN A 255 -8.24 -9.10 0.36
C ASN A 255 -7.89 -9.53 -1.07
N GLY A 256 -8.27 -10.77 -1.39
CA GLY A 256 -8.15 -11.33 -2.73
C GLY A 256 -6.73 -11.24 -3.29
N ILE A 257 -6.60 -10.95 -4.59
CA ILE A 257 -5.31 -10.85 -5.29
C ILE A 257 -4.43 -9.68 -4.79
N LEU A 258 -4.99 -8.72 -4.07
CA LEU A 258 -4.27 -7.52 -3.61
C LEU A 258 -3.48 -7.76 -2.32
N ALA A 259 -3.73 -8.89 -1.65
CA ALA A 259 -3.04 -9.28 -0.43
C ALA A 259 -3.00 -10.81 -0.30
N ARG A 260 -1.82 -11.38 -0.07
CA ARG A 260 -1.61 -12.83 0.02
C ARG A 260 -0.87 -13.18 1.30
N PRO A 261 -1.19 -14.31 1.96
CA PRO A 261 -0.40 -14.77 3.09
C PRO A 261 1.06 -14.95 2.66
N LEU A 262 2.01 -14.66 3.54
CA LEU A 262 3.44 -14.76 3.26
C LEU A 262 3.84 -16.14 2.73
N THR A 263 3.17 -17.20 3.21
CA THR A 263 3.36 -18.60 2.79
C THR A 263 2.96 -18.88 1.34
N PHE A 264 2.21 -17.99 0.68
CA PHE A 264 1.90 -18.09 -0.75
C PHE A 264 3.16 -17.90 -1.61
N PHE A 265 4.13 -17.14 -1.12
CA PHE A 265 5.32 -16.78 -1.89
C PHE A 265 6.48 -17.73 -1.60
N GLN A 266 7.09 -18.22 -2.69
CA GLN A 266 8.30 -19.07 -2.62
C GLN A 266 9.53 -18.30 -2.14
N SER A 267 9.57 -16.99 -2.39
CA SER A 267 10.64 -16.09 -1.98
C SER A 267 10.14 -14.65 -1.94
N TRP A 268 10.90 -13.77 -1.31
CA TRP A 268 10.58 -12.35 -1.32
C TRP A 268 10.65 -11.73 -2.73
N GLU A 269 11.53 -12.25 -3.59
CA GLU A 269 11.57 -11.84 -5.00
C GLU A 269 10.33 -12.28 -5.77
N HIS A 270 9.81 -13.48 -5.48
CA HIS A 270 8.53 -13.91 -6.05
C HIS A 270 7.39 -12.99 -5.59
N ALA A 271 7.37 -12.57 -4.32
CA ALA A 271 6.40 -11.59 -3.84
C ALA A 271 6.50 -10.26 -4.60
N ARG A 272 7.71 -9.73 -4.82
CA ARG A 272 7.93 -8.50 -5.59
C ARG A 272 7.46 -8.65 -7.03
N ALA A 273 7.83 -9.75 -7.70
CA ALA A 273 7.44 -10.03 -9.07
C ALA A 273 5.92 -10.15 -9.22
N TYR A 274 5.25 -10.87 -8.31
CA TYR A 274 3.79 -11.00 -8.28
C TYR A 274 3.10 -9.63 -8.22
N PHE A 275 3.51 -8.80 -7.26
CA PHE A 275 2.92 -7.50 -7.03
C PHE A 275 3.26 -6.48 -8.12
N ARG A 276 4.45 -6.58 -8.72
CA ARG A 276 4.84 -5.80 -9.91
C ARG A 276 3.98 -6.14 -11.12
N GLY A 277 3.80 -7.44 -11.42
CA GLY A 277 2.93 -7.89 -12.50
C GLY A 277 1.49 -7.42 -12.30
N LEU A 278 0.96 -7.58 -11.08
CA LEU A 278 -0.38 -7.10 -10.74
C LEU A 278 -0.52 -5.57 -10.94
N ARG A 279 0.51 -4.78 -10.58
CA ARG A 279 0.52 -3.33 -10.88
C ARG A 279 0.42 -3.08 -12.37
N ASP A 280 1.32 -3.68 -13.16
CA ASP A 280 1.46 -3.39 -14.59
C ASP A 280 0.17 -3.73 -15.36
N GLU A 281 -0.47 -4.83 -15.02
CA GLU A 281 -1.75 -5.26 -15.59
C GLU A 281 -2.89 -4.29 -15.28
N LEU A 282 -2.95 -3.84 -14.03
CA LEU A 282 -3.97 -2.91 -13.59
C LEU A 282 -3.74 -1.48 -14.11
N HIS A 283 -2.53 -1.17 -14.56
CA HIS A 283 -2.24 0.06 -15.28
C HIS A 283 -2.80 0.07 -16.70
N LEU A 284 -3.10 -1.09 -17.30
CA LEU A 284 -3.71 -1.19 -18.62
C LEU A 284 -5.22 -0.90 -18.60
N GLN A 285 -5.82 -0.79 -17.42
CA GLN A 285 -7.26 -0.55 -17.28
C GLN A 285 -7.60 0.90 -17.65
N PRO A 286 -8.49 1.12 -18.64
CA PRO A 286 -8.82 2.46 -19.11
C PRO A 286 -9.50 3.27 -18.00
N VAL A 287 -9.06 4.51 -17.88
CA VAL A 287 -9.76 5.55 -17.13
C VAL A 287 -10.68 6.25 -18.11
N GLU A 288 -12.01 6.16 -17.92
CA GLU A 288 -13.00 6.70 -18.86
C GLU A 288 -12.72 8.17 -19.24
N THR A 289 -12.39 9.00 -18.25
CA THR A 289 -12.08 10.42 -18.45
C THR A 289 -10.75 10.68 -19.17
N CYS A 290 -9.91 9.66 -19.35
CA CYS A 290 -8.59 9.75 -19.98
C CYS A 290 -8.50 9.01 -21.33
N GLY A 291 -9.60 8.48 -21.88
CA GLY A 291 -9.58 7.66 -23.11
C GLY A 291 -8.94 8.32 -24.33
N GLY A 292 -8.95 9.66 -24.41
CA GLY A 292 -8.27 10.45 -25.45
C GLY A 292 -6.99 11.18 -24.99
N CYS A 293 -6.52 10.92 -23.77
CA CYS A 293 -5.39 11.64 -23.18
C CYS A 293 -4.07 11.22 -23.85
N ALA A 294 -3.41 12.19 -24.48
CA ALA A 294 -2.18 11.98 -25.22
C ALA A 294 -1.03 11.43 -24.34
N ASP A 295 -1.01 11.76 -23.06
CA ASP A 295 -0.01 11.28 -22.10
C ASP A 295 -0.26 9.84 -21.69
N LEU A 296 -1.53 9.45 -21.51
CA LEU A 296 -1.91 8.07 -21.22
C LEU A 296 -1.59 7.17 -22.42
N LEU A 297 -1.97 7.60 -23.63
CA LEU A 297 -1.71 6.86 -24.88
C LEU A 297 -0.21 6.67 -25.17
N ARG A 298 0.65 7.55 -24.65
CA ARG A 298 2.11 7.45 -24.77
C ARG A 298 2.78 6.79 -23.56
N ASN A 299 2.01 6.24 -22.61
CA ASN A 299 2.50 5.66 -21.36
C ASN A 299 3.32 6.64 -20.48
N GLN A 300 3.09 7.95 -20.62
CA GLN A 300 3.72 9.01 -19.84
C GLN A 300 2.92 9.39 -18.59
N CYS A 301 1.66 8.97 -18.51
CA CYS A 301 0.80 9.12 -17.34
C CYS A 301 0.27 7.74 -16.94
N ARG A 302 0.57 7.30 -15.71
CA ARG A 302 0.13 6.01 -15.18
C ARG A 302 -0.65 6.25 -13.88
N ILE A 303 -1.97 6.23 -13.99
CA ILE A 303 -2.91 6.55 -12.87
C ILE A 303 -3.30 5.27 -12.09
N GLY A 304 -2.66 4.12 -12.37
CA GLY A 304 -3.01 2.80 -11.84
C GLY A 304 -2.60 2.56 -10.39
N CYS A 305 -2.85 3.51 -9.47
CA CYS A 305 -2.65 3.24 -8.04
C CYS A 305 -3.62 2.14 -7.60
N LEU A 306 -3.07 1.06 -7.05
CA LEU A 306 -3.85 -0.09 -6.61
C LEU A 306 -4.53 0.12 -5.24
N ALA A 307 -4.39 1.31 -4.64
CA ALA A 307 -5.29 1.76 -3.57
C ALA A 307 -6.74 1.98 -4.09
N ARG A 308 -6.94 2.07 -5.42
CA ARG A 308 -8.23 2.25 -6.12
C ARG A 308 -9.32 1.22 -5.80
N PHE A 309 -8.98 0.03 -5.31
CA PHE A 309 -9.94 -1.08 -5.29
C PHE A 309 -11.02 -0.99 -4.22
N ASP A 310 -10.91 -0.06 -3.28
CA ASP A 310 -12.04 0.27 -2.39
C ASP A 310 -13.09 1.19 -3.08
N ASP A 311 -12.68 1.94 -4.12
CA ASP A 311 -13.51 2.93 -4.85
C ASP A 311 -14.03 2.43 -6.20
N ILE A 312 -13.69 1.21 -6.62
CA ILE A 312 -14.44 0.57 -7.69
C ILE A 312 -15.82 0.24 -7.13
N ALA A 313 -16.77 1.15 -7.35
CA ALA A 313 -18.17 0.81 -7.25
C ALA A 313 -18.37 -0.48 -8.05
N LEU A 314 -18.81 -1.55 -7.38
CA LEU A 314 -19.41 -2.66 -8.09
C LEU A 314 -20.49 -2.02 -8.98
N PRO A 315 -20.44 -2.19 -10.31
CA PRO A 315 -21.36 -1.49 -11.18
C PRO A 315 -22.79 -1.75 -10.73
N SER A 316 -23.57 -0.67 -10.68
CA SER A 316 -25.01 -0.77 -10.41
C SER A 316 -25.61 -1.77 -11.38
N SER A 317 -26.56 -2.57 -10.89
CA SER A 317 -27.13 -3.79 -11.50
C SER A 317 -27.65 -3.73 -12.95
N ASN A 318 -27.52 -2.59 -13.64
CA ASN A 318 -28.19 -2.31 -14.90
C ASN A 318 -27.25 -1.93 -16.06
N ASP A 319 -25.93 -1.97 -15.90
CA ASP A 319 -25.02 -1.66 -17.03
C ASP A 319 -24.70 -2.93 -17.85
N GLU A 320 -25.42 -3.11 -18.94
CA GLU A 320 -25.48 -4.35 -19.74
C GLU A 320 -24.21 -4.70 -20.53
N ARG A 321 -23.11 -3.94 -20.40
CA ARG A 321 -21.91 -4.15 -21.23
C ARG A 321 -20.63 -4.60 -20.55
N SER A 322 -20.59 -4.77 -19.23
CA SER A 322 -19.36 -5.30 -18.59
C SER A 322 -19.53 -6.00 -17.26
N PHE A 323 -20.74 -6.23 -16.77
CA PHE A 323 -20.96 -6.95 -15.52
C PHE A 323 -22.29 -7.70 -15.54
N ARG A 324 -22.28 -8.99 -15.19
CA ARG A 324 -23.51 -9.68 -14.79
C ARG A 324 -23.38 -10.05 -13.32
N ARG A 325 -24.18 -9.40 -12.48
CA ARG A 325 -24.41 -9.84 -11.11
C ARG A 325 -25.16 -11.18 -11.20
N ILE A 326 -24.48 -12.29 -10.95
CA ILE A 326 -25.17 -13.56 -10.76
C ILE A 326 -25.81 -13.51 -9.35
N PRO A 327 -27.09 -13.88 -9.16
CA PRO A 327 -27.82 -13.62 -7.92
C PRO A 327 -27.25 -14.19 -6.61
N ASP A 328 -26.18 -14.99 -6.63
CA ASP A 328 -25.74 -15.80 -5.50
C ASP A 328 -24.29 -15.57 -5.05
N GLY A 329 -23.76 -14.35 -5.20
CA GLY A 329 -22.48 -13.99 -4.57
C GLY A 329 -21.25 -14.50 -5.32
N ILE A 330 -21.23 -14.37 -6.65
CA ILE A 330 -20.05 -14.62 -7.49
C ILE A 330 -19.90 -13.46 -8.49
N ALA A 331 -18.70 -12.90 -8.63
CA ALA A 331 -18.34 -11.88 -9.61
C ALA A 331 -17.22 -12.40 -10.52
N ILE A 332 -17.38 -12.31 -11.84
CA ILE A 332 -16.37 -12.77 -12.80
C ILE A 332 -15.78 -11.54 -13.48
N LEU A 333 -14.47 -11.30 -13.30
CA LEU A 333 -13.77 -10.16 -13.91
C LEU A 333 -12.80 -10.66 -15.00
N PRO A 334 -12.80 -10.04 -16.18
CA PRO A 334 -11.71 -10.20 -17.12
C PRO A 334 -10.51 -9.39 -16.60
N LEU A 335 -9.43 -10.07 -16.23
CA LEU A 335 -8.16 -9.47 -15.85
C LEU A 335 -7.04 -10.29 -16.50
N MET A 336 -6.04 -9.65 -17.08
CA MET A 336 -4.83 -10.33 -17.57
C MET A 336 -5.09 -11.41 -18.65
N ASP A 337 -5.95 -11.13 -19.63
CA ASP A 337 -6.39 -12.09 -20.67
C ASP A 337 -6.97 -13.42 -20.12
N ARG A 338 -7.36 -13.44 -18.84
CA ARG A 338 -7.97 -14.56 -18.13
C ARG A 338 -9.21 -14.09 -17.38
N TRP A 339 -10.05 -15.05 -17.00
CA TRP A 339 -11.29 -14.76 -16.27
C TRP A 339 -11.13 -15.15 -14.81
N HIS A 340 -11.38 -14.20 -13.92
CA HIS A 340 -11.21 -14.35 -12.48
C HIS A 340 -12.57 -14.44 -11.81
N ILE A 341 -12.82 -15.55 -11.11
CA ILE A 341 -14.05 -15.76 -10.33
C ILE A 341 -13.80 -15.30 -8.89
N PHE A 342 -14.58 -14.34 -8.43
CA PHE A 342 -14.60 -13.84 -7.06
C PHE A 342 -15.87 -14.33 -6.36
N PHE A 343 -15.73 -15.02 -5.25
CA PHE A 343 -16.86 -15.36 -4.39
C PHE A 343 -17.10 -14.22 -3.41
N MET A 344 -18.35 -13.80 -3.27
CA MET A 344 -18.79 -12.61 -2.54
C MET A 344 -19.65 -13.04 -1.35
N ARG A 345 -19.17 -12.79 -0.13
CA ARG A 345 -19.92 -13.02 1.11
C ARG A 345 -20.34 -11.66 1.69
N LYS A 346 -21.65 -11.43 1.82
CA LYS A 346 -22.23 -10.15 2.29
C LYS A 346 -21.72 -8.93 1.50
N GLY A 347 -21.52 -9.06 0.19
CA GLY A 347 -21.06 -7.97 -0.68
C GLY A 347 -19.56 -7.67 -0.58
N ARG A 348 -18.75 -8.52 0.07
CA ARG A 348 -17.29 -8.43 0.10
C ARG A 348 -16.65 -9.68 -0.51
N PRO A 349 -15.51 -9.56 -1.23
CA PRO A 349 -14.80 -10.72 -1.76
C PRO A 349 -14.30 -11.59 -0.61
N SER A 350 -14.68 -12.87 -0.59
CA SER A 350 -14.16 -13.87 0.34
C SER A 350 -13.03 -14.68 -0.29
N GLU A 351 -13.13 -15.05 -1.57
CA GLU A 351 -12.17 -15.92 -2.28
C GLU A 351 -12.06 -15.55 -3.76
N SER A 352 -10.94 -15.88 -4.42
CA SER A 352 -10.71 -15.60 -5.86
C SER A 352 -10.01 -16.77 -6.56
N TYR A 353 -10.50 -17.19 -7.72
CA TYR A 353 -9.92 -18.24 -8.57
C TYR A 353 -9.64 -17.72 -9.98
N VAL A 354 -8.59 -18.22 -10.62
CA VAL A 354 -8.18 -17.87 -11.99
C VAL A 354 -8.59 -19.01 -12.91
N LEU A 355 -9.38 -18.72 -13.95
CA LEU A 355 -9.70 -19.68 -15.00
C LEU A 355 -8.82 -19.43 -16.24
N ASP A 356 -8.24 -20.50 -16.78
CA ASP A 356 -7.55 -20.45 -18.08
C ASP A 356 -8.54 -20.37 -19.25
N THR A 357 -8.05 -19.85 -20.37
CA THR A 357 -8.79 -19.47 -21.59
C THR A 357 -9.73 -20.54 -22.16
N ILE A 358 -9.50 -21.83 -21.87
CA ILE A 358 -10.35 -22.95 -22.34
C ILE A 358 -11.74 -22.96 -21.66
N ALA A 359 -11.91 -22.30 -20.51
CA ALA A 359 -13.16 -22.28 -19.78
C ALA A 359 -14.26 -21.39 -20.43
N MET A 360 -13.91 -20.44 -21.29
CA MET A 360 -14.87 -19.48 -21.84
C MET A 360 -15.69 -20.02 -23.01
N ASP A 361 -15.10 -20.76 -23.96
CA ASP A 361 -15.88 -21.42 -25.01
C ASP A 361 -16.94 -22.35 -24.39
N LEU A 362 -16.60 -22.97 -23.25
CA LEU A 362 -17.50 -23.82 -22.50
C LEU A 362 -18.61 -23.00 -21.80
N ILE A 363 -18.27 -21.89 -21.13
CA ILE A 363 -19.25 -21.02 -20.44
C ILE A 363 -20.18 -20.31 -21.44
N GLU A 364 -19.66 -19.81 -22.57
CA GLU A 364 -20.46 -19.17 -23.63
C GLU A 364 -21.40 -20.17 -24.31
N THR A 365 -20.94 -21.40 -24.58
CA THR A 365 -21.80 -22.46 -25.15
C THR A 365 -22.88 -22.91 -24.16
N LEU A 366 -22.59 -22.91 -22.86
CA LEU A 366 -23.51 -23.32 -21.79
C LEU A 366 -24.51 -22.22 -21.37
N TRP A 367 -24.30 -20.95 -21.78
CA TRP A 367 -25.11 -19.80 -21.36
C TRP A 367 -26.38 -19.58 -22.21
N CYS A 368 -26.52 -20.27 -23.35
CA CYS A 368 -27.73 -20.19 -24.18
C CYS A 368 -28.91 -20.98 -23.57
N GLY A 369 -29.40 -20.59 -22.39
CA GLY A 369 -30.79 -20.82 -21.97
C GLY A 369 -31.10 -21.61 -20.69
N GLY A 370 -30.15 -21.87 -19.77
CA GLY A 370 -30.36 -22.73 -18.59
C GLY A 370 -30.33 -22.05 -17.21
N THR A 371 -30.96 -22.66 -16.20
CA THR A 371 -30.92 -22.25 -14.77
C THR A 371 -29.66 -22.75 -14.04
N ARG A 372 -29.36 -22.19 -12.85
CA ARG A 372 -28.18 -22.46 -11.98
C ARG A 372 -27.82 -23.96 -11.86
N ASP A 373 -28.81 -24.82 -11.68
CA ASP A 373 -28.61 -26.25 -11.48
C ASP A 373 -28.22 -26.99 -12.76
N ALA A 374 -28.56 -26.46 -13.94
CA ALA A 374 -28.22 -27.08 -15.22
C ALA A 374 -26.75 -26.88 -15.59
N LEU A 375 -26.22 -25.67 -15.36
CA LEU A 375 -24.80 -25.34 -15.58
C LEU A 375 -23.88 -26.14 -14.64
N VAL A 376 -24.26 -26.21 -13.36
CA VAL A 376 -23.51 -26.96 -12.34
C VAL A 376 -23.59 -28.48 -12.59
N ARG A 377 -24.75 -29.02 -12.99
CA ARG A 377 -24.90 -30.45 -13.39
C ARG A 377 -24.08 -30.82 -14.61
N GLN A 378 -24.03 -29.98 -15.64
CA GLN A 378 -23.28 -30.28 -16.87
C GLN A 378 -21.77 -30.16 -16.70
N LEU A 379 -21.30 -29.26 -15.83
CA LEU A 379 -19.90 -29.25 -15.40
C LEU A 379 -19.58 -30.54 -14.63
N LEU A 380 -20.44 -30.96 -13.70
CA LEU A 380 -20.23 -32.17 -12.88
C LEU A 380 -20.29 -33.49 -13.68
N ASP A 381 -21.23 -33.64 -14.62
CA ASP A 381 -21.36 -34.82 -15.50
C ASP A 381 -20.15 -34.98 -16.44
N ARG A 382 -19.57 -33.87 -16.92
CA ARG A 382 -18.46 -33.90 -17.89
C ARG A 382 -17.09 -34.12 -17.25
N PHE A 383 -16.98 -33.90 -15.94
CA PHE A 383 -15.81 -34.24 -15.13
C PHE A 383 -16.01 -35.56 -14.32
N GLU A 384 -17.06 -36.33 -14.62
CA GLU A 384 -17.44 -37.60 -13.96
C GLU A 384 -17.57 -37.49 -12.42
N VAL A 385 -18.02 -36.34 -11.92
CA VAL A 385 -18.21 -36.12 -10.47
C VAL A 385 -19.70 -36.22 -10.12
N GLY A 386 -20.07 -37.29 -9.41
CA GLY A 386 -21.45 -37.56 -9.00
C GLY A 386 -22.06 -36.45 -8.14
N TRP A 387 -23.25 -35.98 -8.54
CA TRP A 387 -23.95 -34.82 -7.98
C TRP A 387 -24.28 -34.94 -6.48
N ASP A 388 -24.60 -36.15 -6.01
CA ASP A 388 -25.01 -36.39 -4.62
C ASP A 388 -23.87 -36.23 -3.60
N GLN A 389 -22.61 -36.25 -4.07
CA GLN A 389 -21.40 -36.07 -3.24
C GLN A 389 -20.96 -34.59 -3.21
N ALA A 390 -21.05 -33.88 -4.35
CA ALA A 390 -20.63 -32.48 -4.49
C ALA A 390 -21.61 -31.47 -3.86
N ALA A 391 -22.89 -31.79 -3.78
CA ALA A 391 -23.91 -30.91 -3.20
C ALA A 391 -23.85 -30.81 -1.66
N ARG A 392 -23.10 -31.72 -1.00
CA ARG A 392 -23.05 -31.80 0.47
C ARG A 392 -21.79 -31.22 1.09
N ASP A 393 -20.74 -30.98 0.30
CA ASP A 393 -19.48 -30.46 0.83
C ASP A 393 -18.76 -29.60 -0.21
N THR A 394 -18.77 -28.28 0.02
CA THR A 394 -18.21 -27.28 -0.91
C THR A 394 -16.68 -27.43 -0.98
N ASP A 395 -16.04 -27.83 0.12
CA ASP A 395 -14.60 -27.97 0.22
C ASP A 395 -14.07 -29.16 -0.60
N ALA A 396 -14.85 -30.24 -0.75
CA ALA A 396 -14.48 -31.39 -1.57
C ALA A 396 -14.54 -31.12 -3.09
N LEU A 397 -15.43 -30.20 -3.51
CA LEU A 397 -15.49 -29.71 -4.89
C LEU A 397 -14.30 -28.79 -5.21
N LEU A 398 -13.90 -27.97 -4.23
CA LEU A 398 -12.78 -27.03 -4.31
C LEU A 398 -11.41 -27.74 -4.35
N ASP A 399 -11.23 -28.80 -3.55
CA ASP A 399 -10.00 -29.62 -3.56
C ASP A 399 -9.80 -30.33 -4.91
N ARG A 400 -10.87 -30.89 -5.50
CA ARG A 400 -10.78 -31.60 -6.78
C ARG A 400 -10.61 -30.69 -8.00
N LEU A 401 -11.20 -29.49 -8.00
CA LEU A 401 -10.93 -28.48 -9.03
C LEU A 401 -9.50 -27.93 -8.91
N GLY A 402 -8.98 -27.82 -7.69
CA GLY A 402 -7.59 -27.49 -7.41
C GLY A 402 -6.60 -28.54 -7.90
N ASP A 403 -6.91 -29.83 -7.75
CA ASP A 403 -6.09 -30.94 -8.24
C ASP A 403 -6.10 -31.04 -9.78
N LEU A 404 -7.24 -30.78 -10.44
CA LEU A 404 -7.36 -30.78 -11.90
C LEU A 404 -6.62 -29.60 -12.56
N ALA A 405 -6.57 -28.43 -11.89
CA ALA A 405 -5.78 -27.28 -12.33
C ALA A 405 -4.26 -27.48 -12.17
N ARG A 406 -3.83 -28.48 -11.39
CA ARG A 406 -2.41 -28.82 -11.18
C ARG A 406 -1.87 -29.88 -12.15
N VAL A 407 -2.73 -30.55 -12.94
CA VAL A 407 -2.36 -31.69 -13.79
C VAL A 407 -2.29 -31.37 -15.30
N LYS A 408 -2.30 -30.09 -15.72
CA LYS A 408 -2.00 -29.71 -17.11
C LYS A 408 -1.12 -28.49 -17.23
#